data_AF-E2CG99-F1
#
_entry.id   AF-E2CG99-F1
#
_cell.length_a   1.000
_cell.length_b   1.000
_cell.length_c   1.000
_cell.angle_alpha   90.00
_cell.angle_beta   90.00
_cell.angle_gamma   90.00
#
_symmetry.space_group_name_H-M   'P 1'
#
loop_
_entity.id
_entity.type
_entity.pdbx_description
1 polymer ?
#
loop_
_entity_poly.entity_id
_entity_poly.type
_entity_poly.pdbx_seq_one_letter_code
_entity_poly.pdbx_strand_id
1 'polypeptide(L)'
;MLKAFKHFIQELTLGESDKIKFAEDDKRLAAAALLFHLVDIDGVIEESESRKLREILKDHFQLSDEETTELIKAARRKDDEAVDLYGFTSVLKRTADADERLQIVEMMWEIVYADGHVHEFEDNTIWRVAELLGVSSRDRMILRRKVASHAPEES
;
A
#
# COMPACT_ATOMS: atom_id res chain seq x y z
N MET A 1 -5.00 0.58 -35.67
CA MET A 1 -5.46 -0.56 -34.86
C MET A 1 -5.55 -0.28 -33.36
N LEU A 2 -4.76 0.66 -32.79
CA LEU A 2 -4.86 1.08 -31.37
C LEU A 2 -6.08 1.95 -30.99
N LYS A 3 -6.82 2.53 -31.95
CA LYS A 3 -8.00 3.38 -31.67
C LYS A 3 -9.27 2.59 -31.36
N ALA A 4 -9.43 1.38 -31.88
CA ALA A 4 -10.62 0.56 -31.66
C ALA A 4 -10.63 -0.11 -30.27
N PHE A 5 -9.45 -0.47 -29.74
CA PHE A 5 -9.31 -1.03 -28.38
C PHE A 5 -9.66 -0.01 -27.29
N LYS A 6 -9.32 1.27 -27.52
CA LYS A 6 -9.69 2.37 -26.63
C LYS A 6 -11.20 2.61 -26.60
N HIS A 7 -11.88 2.41 -27.74
CA HIS A 7 -13.34 2.55 -27.87
C HIS A 7 -14.10 1.40 -27.18
N PHE A 8 -13.54 0.18 -27.17
CA PHE A 8 -14.07 -0.97 -26.44
C PHE A 8 -13.89 -0.85 -24.92
N ILE A 9 -12.75 -0.33 -24.47
CA ILE A 9 -12.52 -0.04 -23.04
C ILE A 9 -13.41 1.12 -22.57
N GLN A 10 -13.75 2.08 -23.45
CA GLN A 10 -14.70 3.15 -23.09
C GLN A 10 -16.17 2.71 -23.06
N GLU A 11 -16.61 1.78 -23.91
CA GLU A 11 -17.97 1.20 -23.84
C GLU A 11 -18.20 0.34 -22.59
N LEU A 12 -17.16 -0.30 -22.05
CA LEU A 12 -17.20 -0.98 -20.75
C LEU A 12 -17.18 -0.02 -19.55
N THR A 13 -16.75 1.24 -19.74
CA THR A 13 -16.67 2.24 -18.66
C THR A 13 -17.96 3.04 -18.43
N LEU A 14 -19.07 2.76 -19.13
CA LEU A 14 -20.34 3.50 -18.93
C LEU A 14 -21.56 2.57 -18.74
N GLY A 15 -21.33 1.42 -18.13
CA GLY A 15 -22.38 0.53 -17.62
C GLY A 15 -22.59 0.74 -16.12
N GLU A 16 -23.33 1.79 -15.78
CA GLU A 16 -23.87 2.12 -14.46
C GLU A 16 -22.87 2.54 -13.37
N SER A 17 -23.31 3.50 -12.56
CA SER A 17 -22.64 4.07 -11.41
C SER A 17 -22.41 3.02 -10.30
N ASP A 18 -21.58 2.01 -10.54
CA ASP A 18 -21.10 1.13 -9.50
C ASP A 18 -19.87 1.78 -8.87
N LYS A 19 -20.08 2.29 -7.64
CA LYS A 19 -19.01 2.58 -6.69
C LYS A 19 -17.90 1.55 -6.87
N ILE A 20 -16.64 1.96 -6.91
CA ILE A 20 -15.51 1.02 -6.91
C ILE A 20 -15.68 0.10 -5.70
N LYS A 21 -16.25 -1.08 -5.91
CA LYS A 21 -16.43 -2.11 -4.89
C LYS A 21 -15.15 -2.92 -4.91
N PHE A 22 -14.18 -2.47 -4.14
CA PHE A 22 -13.08 -3.33 -3.77
C PHE A 22 -13.69 -4.53 -3.04
N ALA A 23 -13.65 -5.71 -3.67
CA ALA A 23 -14.11 -6.93 -3.02
C ALA A 23 -13.29 -7.18 -1.73
N GLU A 24 -13.85 -7.90 -0.76
CA GLU A 24 -13.15 -8.16 0.52
C GLU A 24 -11.79 -8.87 0.33
N ASP A 25 -11.63 -9.61 -0.77
CA ASP A 25 -10.41 -10.31 -1.16
C ASP A 25 -9.59 -9.58 -2.25
N ASP A 26 -9.95 -8.34 -2.61
CA ASP A 26 -9.18 -7.54 -3.56
C ASP A 26 -7.78 -7.25 -2.99
N LYS A 27 -6.75 -7.67 -3.73
CA LYS A 27 -5.36 -7.47 -3.37
C LYS A 27 -5.00 -6.00 -3.16
N ARG A 28 -5.63 -5.09 -3.90
CA ARG A 28 -5.40 -3.63 -3.79
C ARG A 28 -5.89 -3.11 -2.46
N LEU A 29 -7.06 -3.57 -2.02
CA LEU A 29 -7.62 -3.21 -0.71
C LEU A 29 -6.81 -3.82 0.44
N ALA A 30 -6.33 -5.06 0.28
CA ALA A 30 -5.45 -5.67 1.29
C ALA A 30 -4.11 -4.93 1.41
N ALA A 31 -3.50 -4.54 0.29
CA ALA A 31 -2.28 -3.73 0.29
C ALA A 31 -2.53 -2.34 0.89
N ALA A 32 -3.60 -1.66 0.47
CA ALA A 32 -3.92 -0.33 0.99
C ALA A 32 -4.25 -0.34 2.49
N ALA A 33 -4.99 -1.35 2.98
CA ALA A 33 -5.27 -1.50 4.41
C ALA A 33 -3.98 -1.76 5.20
N LEU A 34 -3.08 -2.60 4.69
CA LEU A 34 -1.79 -2.86 5.32
C LEU A 34 -0.90 -1.62 5.38
N LEU A 35 -0.84 -0.83 4.30
CA LEU A 35 -0.07 0.41 4.27
C LEU A 35 -0.71 1.50 5.15
N PHE A 36 -2.04 1.56 5.21
CA PHE A 36 -2.75 2.46 6.12
C PHE A 36 -2.49 2.10 7.58
N HIS A 37 -2.55 0.81 7.93
CA HIS A 37 -2.26 0.32 9.28
C HIS A 37 -0.86 0.73 9.76
N LEU A 38 0.13 0.72 8.85
CA LEU A 38 1.48 1.17 9.17
C LEU A 38 1.52 2.65 9.58
N VAL A 39 0.78 3.50 8.87
CA VAL A 39 0.70 4.95 9.12
C VAL A 39 -0.13 5.27 10.37
N ASP A 40 -1.05 4.39 10.78
CA ASP A 40 -1.93 4.61 11.95
C ASP A 40 -1.48 3.81 13.18
N ILE A 41 -0.30 3.16 13.13
CA ILE A 41 0.11 2.14 14.11
C ILE A 41 0.19 2.66 15.56
N ASP A 42 0.55 3.93 15.75
CA ASP A 42 0.61 4.61 17.03
C ASP A 42 -0.59 5.56 17.27
N GLY A 43 -1.53 5.59 16.33
CA GLY A 43 -2.70 6.47 16.30
C GLY A 43 -2.40 7.92 15.88
N VAL A 44 -1.20 8.22 15.41
CA VAL A 44 -0.77 9.56 14.96
C VAL A 44 -0.38 9.49 13.49
N ILE A 45 -1.32 9.85 12.62
CA ILE A 45 -1.06 9.95 11.19
C ILE A 45 -0.32 11.27 10.88
N GLU A 46 0.96 11.18 10.53
CA GLU A 46 1.74 12.34 10.10
C GLU A 46 1.37 12.79 8.66
N GLU A 47 1.48 14.10 8.39
CA GLU A 47 1.12 14.64 7.06
C GLU A 47 2.07 14.13 5.95
N SER A 48 3.36 14.01 6.27
CA SER A 48 4.42 13.45 5.43
C SER A 48 4.06 12.02 4.97
N GLU A 49 3.74 11.16 5.92
CA GLU A 49 3.39 9.76 5.69
C GLU A 49 2.05 9.62 4.95
N SER A 50 1.03 10.38 5.36
CA SER A 50 -0.28 10.37 4.71
C SER A 50 -0.19 10.80 3.23
N ARG A 51 0.64 11.82 2.95
CA ARG A 51 0.92 12.26 1.58
C ARG A 51 1.64 11.18 0.80
N LYS A 52 2.66 10.55 1.40
CA LYS A 52 3.43 9.48 0.77
C LYS A 52 2.58 8.24 0.47
N LEU A 53 1.73 7.82 1.42
CA LEU A 53 0.74 6.76 1.24
C LEU A 53 -0.16 7.05 0.03
N ARG A 54 -0.70 8.27 -0.06
CA ARG A 54 -1.55 8.68 -1.18
C ARG A 54 -0.80 8.63 -2.51
N GLU A 55 0.42 9.16 -2.57
CA GLU A 55 1.27 9.12 -3.78
C GLU A 55 1.51 7.68 -4.24
N ILE A 56 1.95 6.82 -3.33
CA ILE A 56 2.23 5.40 -3.59
C ILE A 56 0.98 4.69 -4.12
N LEU A 57 -0.16 4.83 -3.43
CA LEU A 57 -1.40 4.15 -3.84
C LEU A 57 -1.90 4.64 -5.20
N LYS A 58 -1.79 5.94 -5.46
CA LYS A 58 -2.19 6.54 -6.73
C LYS A 58 -1.33 6.02 -7.87
N ASP A 59 -0.02 6.05 -7.72
CA ASP A 59 0.92 5.70 -8.78
C ASP A 59 0.98 4.19 -9.02
N HIS A 60 1.04 3.40 -7.94
CA HIS A 60 1.15 1.94 -8.03
C HIS A 60 -0.11 1.29 -8.63
N PHE A 61 -1.30 1.80 -8.31
CA PHE A 61 -2.56 1.28 -8.84
C PHE A 61 -3.14 2.08 -10.02
N GLN A 62 -2.43 3.11 -10.49
CA GLN A 62 -2.83 3.98 -11.61
C GLN A 62 -4.23 4.59 -11.44
N LEU A 63 -4.48 5.17 -10.26
CA LEU A 63 -5.78 5.68 -9.83
C LEU A 63 -5.93 7.20 -10.07
N SER A 64 -7.17 7.68 -10.19
CA SER A 64 -7.49 9.11 -10.06
C SER A 64 -7.42 9.56 -8.59
N ASP A 65 -7.41 10.89 -8.35
CA ASP A 65 -7.43 11.42 -6.98
C ASP A 65 -8.68 11.01 -6.20
N GLU A 66 -9.83 10.93 -6.87
CA GLU A 66 -11.08 10.43 -6.29
C GLU A 66 -10.98 8.94 -5.96
N GLU A 67 -10.48 8.12 -6.88
CA GLU A 67 -10.33 6.68 -6.69
C GLU A 67 -9.34 6.35 -5.56
N THR A 68 -8.21 7.06 -5.48
CA THR A 68 -7.25 6.94 -4.38
C THR A 68 -7.90 7.32 -3.05
N THR A 69 -8.70 8.38 -3.03
CA THR A 69 -9.40 8.81 -1.82
C THR A 69 -10.40 7.76 -1.35
N GLU A 70 -11.16 7.15 -2.26
CA GLU A 70 -12.09 6.08 -1.92
C GLU A 70 -11.38 4.79 -1.49
N LEU A 71 -10.23 4.46 -2.09
CA LEU A 71 -9.39 3.34 -1.65
C LEU A 71 -8.87 3.55 -0.22
N ILE A 72 -8.34 4.75 0.10
CA ILE A 72 -7.85 5.06 1.45
C ILE A 72 -8.99 4.99 2.46
N LYS A 73 -10.19 5.50 2.14
CA LYS A 73 -11.36 5.37 3.01
C LYS A 73 -11.76 3.90 3.23
N ALA A 74 -11.68 3.08 2.19
CA ALA A 74 -11.97 1.65 2.31
C ALA A 74 -10.90 0.91 3.11
N ALA A 75 -9.63 1.25 2.92
CA ALA A 75 -8.49 0.74 3.67
C ALA A 75 -8.65 1.02 5.16
N ARG A 76 -8.96 2.28 5.52
CA ARG A 76 -9.22 2.68 6.91
C ARG A 76 -10.36 1.88 7.54
N ARG A 77 -11.52 1.79 6.88
CA ARG A 77 -12.64 0.99 7.42
C ARG A 77 -12.24 -0.46 7.65
N LYS A 78 -11.48 -1.03 6.72
CA LYS A 78 -11.02 -2.41 6.82
C LYS A 78 -9.99 -2.60 7.93
N ASP A 79 -9.17 -1.58 8.18
CA ASP A 79 -8.23 -1.54 9.29
C ASP A 79 -8.95 -1.46 10.63
N ASP A 80 -9.95 -0.58 10.75
CA ASP A 80 -10.83 -0.47 11.93
C ASP A 80 -11.54 -1.80 12.26
N GLU A 81 -11.86 -2.60 11.23
CA GLU A 81 -12.52 -3.90 11.35
C GLU A 81 -11.54 -5.07 11.57
N ALA A 82 -10.25 -4.87 11.30
CA ALA A 82 -9.26 -5.93 11.35
C ALA A 82 -8.86 -6.28 12.78
N VAL A 83 -8.74 -7.59 13.04
CA VAL A 83 -8.26 -8.10 14.33
C VAL A 83 -6.74 -8.14 14.38
N ASP A 84 -6.08 -8.31 13.22
CA ASP A 84 -4.62 -8.40 13.10
C ASP A 84 -4.11 -8.16 11.66
N LEU A 85 -2.78 -8.08 11.52
CA LEU A 85 -2.04 -8.06 10.25
C LEU A 85 -2.20 -9.34 9.41
N TYR A 86 -2.60 -10.46 10.03
CA TYR A 86 -2.67 -11.75 9.36
C TYR A 86 -3.75 -11.76 8.29
N GLY A 87 -4.86 -11.06 8.51
CA GLY A 87 -5.92 -10.89 7.51
C GLY A 87 -5.40 -10.32 6.19
N PHE A 88 -4.68 -9.20 6.23
CA PHE A 88 -4.13 -8.55 5.03
C PHE A 88 -3.03 -9.37 4.38
N THR A 89 -2.06 -9.79 5.19
CA THR A 89 -0.89 -10.53 4.71
C THR A 89 -1.26 -11.89 4.14
N SER A 90 -2.34 -12.53 4.61
CA SER A 90 -2.84 -13.79 4.04
C SER A 90 -3.48 -13.60 2.66
N VAL A 91 -4.21 -12.50 2.44
CA VAL A 91 -4.74 -12.15 1.11
C VAL A 91 -3.57 -11.89 0.16
N LEU A 92 -2.61 -11.07 0.59
CA LEU A 92 -1.45 -10.70 -0.22
C LEU A 92 -0.57 -11.90 -0.52
N LYS A 93 -0.25 -12.76 0.46
CA LYS A 93 0.55 -13.96 0.25
C LYS A 93 -0.08 -14.96 -0.74
N ARG A 94 -1.41 -14.97 -0.84
CA ARG A 94 -2.15 -15.83 -1.77
C ARG A 94 -2.25 -15.24 -3.18
N THR A 95 -2.35 -13.92 -3.29
CA THR A 95 -2.68 -13.23 -4.55
C THR A 95 -1.51 -12.50 -5.19
N ALA A 96 -0.47 -12.18 -4.42
CA ALA A 96 0.72 -11.50 -4.88
C ALA A 96 1.89 -12.47 -5.08
N ASP A 97 2.67 -12.27 -6.14
CA ASP A 97 3.89 -13.03 -6.40
C ASP A 97 5.06 -12.60 -5.50
N ALA A 98 6.26 -13.16 -5.72
CA ALA A 98 7.43 -12.82 -4.90
C ALA A 98 7.88 -11.36 -5.08
N ASP A 99 7.82 -10.83 -6.29
CA ASP A 99 8.28 -9.49 -6.62
C ASP A 99 7.27 -8.45 -6.11
N GLU A 100 5.97 -8.71 -6.26
CA GLU A 100 4.90 -7.88 -5.68
C GLU A 100 5.01 -7.82 -4.15
N ARG A 101 5.36 -8.92 -3.47
CA ARG A 101 5.57 -8.93 -2.01
C ARG A 101 6.79 -8.12 -1.60
N LEU A 102 7.87 -8.14 -2.39
CA LEU A 102 9.02 -7.26 -2.17
C LEU A 102 8.65 -5.79 -2.35
N GLN A 103 7.88 -5.47 -3.38
CA GLN A 103 7.39 -4.11 -3.63
C GLN A 103 6.51 -3.61 -2.48
N ILE A 104 5.67 -4.45 -1.88
CA ILE A 104 4.87 -4.07 -0.71
C ILE A 104 5.78 -3.67 0.46
N VAL A 105 6.82 -4.46 0.75
CA VAL A 105 7.77 -4.12 1.82
C VAL A 105 8.59 -2.86 1.47
N GLU A 106 8.90 -2.64 0.20
CA GLU A 106 9.55 -1.42 -0.27
C GLU A 106 8.66 -0.19 -0.06
N MET A 107 7.39 -0.26 -0.46
CA MET A 107 6.40 0.81 -0.26
C MET A 107 6.24 1.15 1.23
N MET A 108 6.26 0.14 2.11
CA MET A 108 6.24 0.40 3.56
C MET A 108 7.44 1.22 4.02
N TRP A 109 8.65 0.89 3.52
CA TRP A 109 9.84 1.69 3.81
C TRP A 109 9.74 3.11 3.28
N GLU A 110 9.21 3.30 2.06
CA GLU A 110 9.05 4.63 1.46
C GLU A 110 8.13 5.53 2.31
N ILE A 111 7.09 4.95 2.92
CA ILE A 111 6.16 5.67 3.81
C ILE A 111 6.86 6.14 5.08
N VAL A 112 7.49 5.23 5.82
CA VAL A 112 8.08 5.54 7.15
C VAL A 112 9.36 6.35 7.06
N TYR A 113 9.90 6.53 5.86
CA TYR A 113 11.02 7.44 5.60
C TYR A 113 10.54 8.80 5.05
N ALA A 114 9.23 9.06 4.96
CA ALA A 114 8.69 10.26 4.33
C ALA A 114 9.07 11.57 5.06
N ASP A 115 9.27 11.51 6.37
CA ASP A 115 9.72 12.61 7.23
C ASP A 115 11.22 12.53 7.59
N GLY A 116 11.91 11.46 7.15
CA GLY A 116 13.31 11.18 7.42
C GLY A 116 13.58 10.33 8.68
N HIS A 117 12.57 10.05 9.51
CA HIS A 117 12.73 9.31 10.77
C HIS A 117 11.84 8.08 10.82
N VAL A 118 12.43 6.93 11.16
CA VAL A 118 11.67 5.69 11.36
C VAL A 118 11.44 5.46 12.84
N HIS A 119 10.17 5.36 13.25
CA HIS A 119 9.81 5.08 14.64
C HIS A 119 9.92 3.58 14.95
N GLU A 120 10.06 3.23 16.23
CA GLU A 120 10.25 1.82 16.65
C GLU A 120 9.03 0.94 16.31
N PHE A 121 7.81 1.49 16.44
CA PHE A 121 6.58 0.75 16.12
C PHE A 121 6.47 0.43 14.63
N GLU A 122 6.90 1.34 13.77
CA GLU A 122 6.96 1.14 12.31
C GLU A 122 8.00 0.10 11.90
N ASP A 123 9.24 0.20 12.39
CA ASP A 123 10.30 -0.78 12.06
C ASP A 123 9.86 -2.19 12.47
N ASN A 124 9.29 -2.33 13.68
CA ASN A 124 8.74 -3.59 14.16
C ASN A 124 7.59 -4.11 13.28
N THR A 125 6.70 -3.22 12.84
CA THR A 125 5.58 -3.57 11.97
C THR A 125 6.07 -4.04 10.60
N ILE A 126 7.01 -3.32 9.98
CA ILE A 126 7.64 -3.71 8.70
C ILE A 126 8.32 -5.07 8.84
N TRP A 127 9.02 -5.30 9.95
CA TRP A 127 9.67 -6.58 10.21
C TRP A 127 8.66 -7.73 10.25
N ARG A 128 7.57 -7.54 11.00
CA ARG A 128 6.50 -8.54 11.14
C ARG A 128 5.79 -8.81 9.81
N VAL A 129 5.48 -7.77 9.06
CA VAL A 129 4.82 -7.89 7.75
C VAL A 129 5.72 -8.60 6.75
N ALA A 130 7.01 -8.26 6.68
CA ALA A 130 7.97 -8.93 5.81
C ALA A 130 8.05 -10.44 6.11
N GLU A 131 8.07 -10.82 7.39
CA GLU A 131 8.04 -12.23 7.81
C GLU A 131 6.76 -12.94 7.31
N LEU A 132 5.59 -12.32 7.52
CA LEU A 132 4.29 -12.88 7.12
C LEU A 132 4.19 -13.05 5.60
N LEU A 133 4.67 -12.07 4.84
CA LEU A 133 4.77 -12.13 3.38
C LEU A 133 5.86 -13.10 2.90
N GLY A 134 6.74 -13.58 3.76
CA GLY A 134 7.83 -14.49 3.39
C GLY A 134 8.96 -13.80 2.63
N VAL A 135 9.18 -12.52 2.90
CA VAL A 135 10.33 -11.74 2.43
C VAL A 135 11.53 -12.02 3.35
N SER A 136 12.68 -12.32 2.76
CA SER A 136 13.86 -12.68 3.55
C SER A 136 14.42 -11.49 4.33
N SER A 137 15.04 -11.75 5.48
CA SER A 137 15.74 -10.71 6.25
C SER A 137 16.81 -9.97 5.42
N ARG A 138 17.46 -10.68 4.47
CA ARG A 138 18.45 -10.09 3.57
C ARG A 138 17.79 -9.07 2.64
N ASP A 139 16.70 -9.45 1.98
CA ASP A 139 16.02 -8.59 1.02
C ASP A 139 15.42 -7.37 1.73
N ARG A 140 14.82 -7.56 2.91
CA ARG A 140 14.35 -6.45 3.75
C ARG A 140 15.46 -5.44 4.07
N MET A 141 16.65 -5.90 4.45
CA MET A 141 17.79 -5.01 4.72
C MET A 141 18.28 -4.27 3.47
N ILE A 142 18.23 -4.92 2.30
CA ILE A 142 18.59 -4.29 1.02
C ILE A 142 17.57 -3.19 0.68
N LEU A 143 16.27 -3.48 0.83
CA LEU A 143 15.19 -2.51 0.60
C LEU A 143 15.32 -1.30 1.53
N ARG A 144 15.51 -1.53 2.83
CA ARG A 144 15.72 -0.43 3.80
C ARG A 144 16.86 0.49 3.38
N ARG A 145 18.02 -0.08 3.00
CA ARG A 145 19.18 0.70 2.54
C ARG A 145 18.90 1.44 1.25
N LYS A 146 18.21 0.80 0.30
CA LYS A 146 17.82 1.39 -0.97
C LYS A 146 16.92 2.60 -0.75
N VAL A 147 15.89 2.48 0.10
CA VAL A 147 14.96 3.59 0.35
C VAL A 147 15.64 4.69 1.17
N ALA A 148 16.37 4.34 2.22
CA ALA A 148 17.08 5.31 3.07
C ALA A 148 18.07 6.18 2.29
N SER A 149 18.69 5.68 1.21
CA SER A 149 19.60 6.50 0.39
C SER A 149 18.88 7.56 -0.48
N HIS A 150 17.55 7.49 -0.58
CA HIS A 150 16.71 8.44 -1.32
C HIS A 150 15.79 9.25 -0.40
N ALA A 151 15.86 9.02 0.91
CA ALA A 151 15.09 9.78 1.90
C ALA A 151 15.56 11.24 1.95
N PRO A 152 14.67 12.19 2.26
CA PRO A 152 15.07 13.58 2.46
C PRO A 152 16.12 13.67 3.58
N GLU A 153 17.23 14.39 3.35
CA GLU A 153 18.20 14.69 4.40
C GLU A 153 17.54 15.61 5.44
N GLU A 154 17.71 15.29 6.74
CA GLU A 154 17.32 16.16 7.86
C GLU A 154 17.81 17.59 7.58
N SER A 155 16.87 18.52 7.38
CA SER A 155 17.17 19.94 7.13
C SER A 155 17.42 20.72 8.42
#